data_AF-A0A6S7HXQ6-F1
#
_entry.id   AF-A0A6S7HXQ6-F1
#
_cell.length_a   1.000
_cell.length_b   1.000
_cell.length_c   1.000
_cell.angle_alpha   90.00
_cell.angle_beta   90.00
_cell.angle_gamma   90.00
#
_symmetry.space_group_name_H-M   'P 1'
#
loop_
_entity.id
_entity.type
_entity.pdbx_description
1 polymer ?
#
loop_
_entity_poly.entity_id
_entity_poly.type
_entity_poly.pdbx_seq_one_letter_code
_entity_poly.pdbx_strand_id
1 'polypeptide(L)'
;MAKEVALALGYVNATKAVTMHTDVRSRIQYRNMEDAHFGHLATMHPDTIFITESGIYDLVFGSKLPAAKEFRWWVVSDVLPSIRKTGRYALPGVMEAIDNVKDEKLRQLSEKERKEGRTKLRHKSNIVKDPKAVLHGRKGGLVAQENIRQTRKDLERKESQVCDQGKEITELREKVLYLLAEIDELEDENEKL
;
A
#
# COMPACT_ATOMS: atom_id res chain seq x y z
N MET A 1 -12.98 2.30 -29.96
CA MET A 1 -14.41 2.68 -29.84
C MET A 1 -15.24 1.49 -29.36
N ALA A 2 -16.44 1.70 -28.80
CA ALA A 2 -17.27 0.61 -28.26
C ALA A 2 -17.65 -0.46 -29.30
N LYS A 3 -17.87 -0.02 -30.55
CA LYS A 3 -18.18 -0.90 -31.68
C LYS A 3 -17.06 -1.92 -31.94
N GLU A 4 -15.82 -1.49 -31.91
CA GLU A 4 -14.65 -2.33 -32.20
C GLU A 4 -14.47 -3.40 -31.12
N VAL A 5 -14.65 -3.01 -29.85
CA VAL A 5 -14.59 -3.94 -28.72
C VAL A 5 -15.68 -5.02 -28.85
N ALA A 6 -16.91 -4.63 -29.17
CA ALA A 6 -17.99 -5.59 -29.37
C ALA A 6 -17.73 -6.54 -30.56
N LEU A 7 -17.16 -6.04 -31.66
CA LEU A 7 -16.75 -6.90 -32.79
C LEU A 7 -15.65 -7.88 -32.39
N ALA A 8 -14.63 -7.42 -31.67
CA ALA A 8 -13.54 -8.26 -31.18
C ALA A 8 -14.03 -9.36 -30.23
N LEU A 9 -15.09 -9.08 -29.45
CA LEU A 9 -15.76 -10.04 -28.58
C LEU A 9 -16.75 -10.96 -29.32
N GLY A 10 -16.80 -10.93 -30.65
CA GLY A 10 -17.58 -11.85 -31.47
C GLY A 10 -19.07 -11.51 -31.58
N TYR A 11 -19.47 -10.27 -31.27
CA TYR A 11 -20.84 -9.83 -31.49
C TYR A 11 -21.08 -9.50 -32.97
N VAL A 12 -22.07 -10.16 -33.58
CA VAL A 12 -22.45 -9.92 -35.00
C VAL A 12 -22.94 -8.50 -35.23
N ASN A 13 -23.77 -7.98 -34.31
CA ASN A 13 -24.25 -6.60 -34.37
C ASN A 13 -23.71 -5.82 -33.17
N ALA A 14 -22.55 -5.19 -33.38
CA ALA A 14 -21.83 -4.46 -32.35
C ALA A 14 -22.63 -3.29 -31.75
N THR A 15 -23.32 -2.49 -32.57
CA THR A 15 -24.13 -1.37 -32.07
C THR A 15 -25.25 -1.85 -31.15
N LYS A 16 -25.98 -2.89 -31.58
CA LYS A 16 -27.03 -3.51 -30.76
C LYS A 16 -26.46 -4.13 -29.49
N ALA A 17 -25.30 -4.78 -29.57
CA ALA A 17 -24.64 -5.39 -28.42
C ALA A 17 -24.28 -4.34 -27.36
N VAL A 18 -23.70 -3.21 -27.77
CA VAL A 18 -23.38 -2.10 -26.86
C VAL A 18 -24.65 -1.56 -26.19
N THR A 19 -25.73 -1.35 -26.93
CA THR A 19 -26.99 -0.85 -26.33
C THR A 19 -27.64 -1.86 -25.37
N MET A 20 -27.62 -3.15 -25.71
CA MET A 20 -28.32 -4.18 -24.94
C MET A 20 -27.55 -4.71 -23.75
N HIS A 21 -26.22 -4.77 -23.84
CA HIS A 21 -25.40 -5.45 -22.85
C HIS A 21 -24.66 -4.50 -21.91
N THR A 22 -24.46 -3.23 -22.27
CA THR A 22 -23.82 -2.28 -21.36
C THR A 22 -24.84 -1.39 -20.65
N ASP A 23 -24.49 -0.91 -19.47
CA ASP A 23 -25.23 0.14 -18.78
C ASP A 23 -25.13 1.50 -19.53
N VAL A 24 -26.12 2.38 -19.36
CA VAL A 24 -26.11 3.75 -19.91
C VAL A 24 -24.94 4.56 -19.33
N ARG A 25 -24.66 4.42 -18.03
CA ARG A 25 -23.58 5.13 -17.32
C ARG A 25 -22.20 4.76 -17.83
N SER A 26 -22.06 3.55 -18.38
CA SER A 26 -20.81 3.06 -18.94
C SER A 26 -20.60 3.50 -20.39
N ARG A 27 -21.53 4.27 -20.98
CA ARG A 27 -21.45 4.76 -22.36
C ARG A 27 -21.26 6.26 -22.38
N ILE A 28 -20.32 6.72 -23.18
CA ILE A 28 -20.04 8.14 -23.38
C ILE A 28 -20.11 8.42 -24.88
N GLN A 29 -20.99 9.33 -25.28
CA GLN A 29 -21.03 9.81 -26.66
C GLN A 29 -19.94 10.84 -26.86
N TYR A 30 -19.27 10.80 -28.01
CA TYR A 30 -18.19 11.72 -28.33
C TYR A 30 -18.60 13.20 -28.17
N ARG A 31 -19.81 13.56 -28.63
CA ARG A 31 -20.38 14.92 -28.45
C ARG A 31 -20.53 15.40 -27.00
N ASN A 32 -20.50 14.51 -26.02
CA ASN A 32 -20.69 14.80 -24.60
C ASN A 32 -19.39 14.66 -23.80
N MET A 33 -18.24 14.48 -24.47
CA MET A 33 -16.93 14.50 -23.81
C MET A 33 -16.49 15.95 -23.66
N GLU A 34 -16.26 16.37 -22.42
CA GLU A 34 -15.88 17.75 -22.07
C GLU A 34 -14.49 18.12 -22.64
N ASP A 35 -13.62 17.14 -22.89
CA ASP A 35 -12.26 17.30 -23.41
C ASP A 35 -12.11 17.01 -24.92
N ALA A 36 -13.16 17.22 -25.72
CA ALA A 36 -13.11 17.01 -27.18
C ALA A 36 -12.15 17.96 -27.94
N HIS A 37 -11.34 18.74 -27.21
CA HIS A 37 -10.26 19.60 -27.70
C HIS A 37 -8.95 18.87 -28.02
N PHE A 38 -8.83 17.56 -27.71
CA PHE A 38 -7.64 16.80 -28.07
C PHE A 38 -7.53 16.66 -29.60
N GLY A 39 -6.60 17.43 -30.20
CA GLY A 39 -6.43 17.73 -31.63
C GLY A 39 -6.19 16.55 -32.59
N HIS A 40 -6.58 15.33 -32.23
CA HIS A 40 -6.60 14.14 -33.07
C HIS A 40 -7.98 13.47 -33.17
N LEU A 41 -8.98 13.90 -32.38
CA LEU A 41 -10.34 13.34 -32.39
C LEU A 41 -11.33 14.14 -33.26
N ALA A 42 -10.91 15.29 -33.80
CA ALA A 42 -11.75 16.18 -34.61
C ALA A 42 -12.38 15.53 -35.87
N THR A 43 -11.89 14.37 -36.30
CA THR A 43 -12.42 13.61 -37.45
C THR A 43 -13.45 12.53 -37.05
N MET A 44 -13.72 12.33 -35.76
CA MET A 44 -14.69 11.34 -35.31
C MET A 44 -16.13 11.86 -35.42
N HIS A 45 -17.03 10.97 -35.83
CA HIS A 45 -18.46 11.29 -35.92
C HIS A 45 -19.03 11.59 -34.51
N PRO A 46 -19.84 12.65 -34.33
CA PRO A 46 -20.40 13.04 -33.03
C PRO A 46 -21.15 11.92 -32.29
N ASP A 47 -21.80 11.04 -33.03
CA ASP A 47 -22.56 9.89 -32.48
C ASP A 47 -21.70 8.66 -32.16
N THR A 48 -20.37 8.79 -32.23
CA THR A 48 -19.46 7.70 -31.84
C THR A 48 -19.59 7.43 -30.35
N ILE A 49 -19.80 6.16 -29.99
CA ILE A 49 -19.94 5.72 -28.60
C ILE A 49 -18.62 5.14 -28.13
N PHE A 50 -18.17 5.64 -26.98
CA PHE A 50 -17.12 5.08 -26.15
C PHE A 50 -17.75 4.36 -24.96
N ILE A 51 -17.01 3.37 -24.44
CA ILE A 51 -17.39 2.64 -23.24
C ILE A 51 -16.26 2.74 -22.22
N THR A 52 -16.65 2.85 -20.96
CA THR A 52 -15.73 2.77 -19.82
C THR A 52 -15.31 1.32 -19.57
N GLU A 53 -14.37 1.11 -18.64
CA GLU A 53 -13.92 -0.22 -18.23
C GLU A 53 -15.08 -1.11 -17.76
N SER A 54 -16.01 -0.55 -16.98
CA SER A 54 -17.24 -1.26 -16.57
C SER A 54 -18.05 -1.76 -17.77
N GLY A 55 -18.19 -0.93 -18.81
CA GLY A 55 -18.87 -1.31 -20.05
C GLY A 55 -18.12 -2.37 -20.87
N ILE A 56 -16.80 -2.44 -20.76
CA ILE A 56 -16.01 -3.52 -21.37
C ILE A 56 -16.33 -4.84 -20.66
N TYR A 57 -16.34 -4.86 -19.32
CA TYR A 57 -16.68 -6.07 -18.57
C TYR A 57 -18.10 -6.57 -18.84
N ASP A 58 -19.06 -5.65 -18.95
CA ASP A 58 -20.44 -5.94 -19.36
C ASP A 58 -20.48 -6.74 -20.68
N LEU A 59 -19.75 -6.28 -21.70
CA LEU A 59 -19.64 -6.96 -23.00
C LEU A 59 -18.92 -8.30 -22.91
N VAL A 60 -17.85 -8.39 -22.12
CA VAL A 60 -17.11 -9.64 -21.93
C VAL A 60 -18.02 -10.70 -21.29
N PHE A 61 -18.80 -10.30 -20.28
CA PHE A 61 -19.66 -11.23 -19.54
C PHE A 61 -20.85 -11.72 -20.37
N GLY A 62 -21.33 -10.90 -21.31
CA GLY A 62 -22.37 -11.25 -22.27
C GLY A 62 -21.87 -11.97 -23.54
N SER A 63 -20.56 -12.00 -23.79
CA SER A 63 -19.99 -12.55 -25.02
C SER A 63 -20.15 -14.09 -25.09
N LYS A 64 -20.29 -14.60 -26.32
CA LYS A 64 -20.32 -16.04 -26.60
C LYS A 64 -18.94 -16.61 -26.97
N LEU A 65 -17.93 -15.77 -27.12
CA LEU A 65 -16.58 -16.17 -27.50
C LEU A 65 -15.96 -17.08 -26.42
N PRO A 66 -15.31 -18.20 -26.78
CA PRO A 66 -14.69 -19.10 -25.80
C PRO A 66 -13.72 -18.40 -24.85
N ALA A 67 -12.82 -17.56 -25.38
CA ALA A 67 -11.87 -16.79 -24.57
C ALA A 67 -12.56 -15.84 -23.55
N ALA A 68 -13.67 -15.21 -23.94
CA ALA A 68 -14.44 -14.35 -23.03
C ALA A 68 -15.12 -15.16 -21.91
N LYS A 69 -15.58 -16.38 -22.22
CA LYS A 69 -16.13 -17.30 -21.22
C LYS A 69 -15.07 -17.80 -20.26
N GLU A 70 -13.88 -18.13 -20.74
CA GLU A 70 -12.75 -18.54 -19.90
C GLU A 70 -12.33 -17.41 -18.96
N PHE A 71 -12.22 -16.19 -19.48
CA PHE A 71 -11.95 -15.01 -18.65
C PHE A 71 -13.03 -14.81 -17.58
N ARG A 72 -14.32 -14.83 -17.98
CA ARG A 72 -15.43 -14.72 -17.03
C ARG A 72 -15.37 -15.81 -15.97
N TRP A 73 -15.08 -17.05 -16.38
CA TRP A 73 -14.96 -18.17 -15.45
C TRP A 73 -13.81 -17.94 -14.47
N TRP A 74 -12.62 -17.59 -14.95
CA TRP A 74 -11.46 -17.27 -14.12
C TRP A 74 -11.75 -16.15 -13.11
N VAL A 75 -12.41 -15.07 -13.54
CA VAL A 75 -12.82 -13.98 -12.64
C VAL A 75 -13.75 -14.50 -11.54
N VAL A 76 -14.74 -15.33 -11.87
CA VAL A 76 -15.74 -15.83 -10.91
C VAL A 76 -15.20 -16.95 -10.01
N SER A 77 -14.31 -17.80 -10.53
CA SER A 77 -13.79 -18.95 -9.80
C SER A 77 -12.58 -18.64 -8.94
N ASP A 78 -11.77 -17.66 -9.35
CA ASP A 78 -10.48 -17.36 -8.72
C ASP A 78 -10.44 -15.94 -8.16
N VAL A 79 -10.61 -14.92 -9.01
CA VAL A 79 -10.42 -13.51 -8.63
C VAL A 79 -11.42 -13.07 -7.56
N LEU A 80 -12.72 -13.19 -7.82
CA LEU A 80 -13.76 -12.74 -6.89
C LEU A 80 -13.74 -13.52 -5.56
N PRO A 81 -13.60 -14.87 -5.54
CA PRO A 81 -13.46 -15.60 -4.29
C PRO A 81 -12.23 -15.17 -3.47
N SER A 82 -11.10 -14.90 -4.12
CA SER A 82 -9.87 -14.43 -3.47
C SER A 82 -10.05 -13.05 -2.84
N ILE A 83 -10.65 -12.10 -3.57
CA ILE A 83 -10.97 -10.76 -3.06
C ILE A 83 -11.98 -10.87 -1.90
N ARG A 84 -13.03 -11.69 -2.02
CA ARG A 84 -14.03 -11.87 -0.95
C ARG A 84 -13.42 -12.40 0.34
N LYS A 85 -12.47 -13.34 0.26
CA LYS A 85 -11.84 -13.96 1.44
C LYS A 85 -10.76 -13.08 2.07
N THR A 86 -9.95 -12.40 1.26
CA THR A 86 -8.72 -11.74 1.72
C THR A 86 -8.75 -10.22 1.63
N GLY A 87 -9.76 -9.66 0.97
CA GLY A 87 -9.88 -8.24 0.64
C GLY A 87 -9.01 -7.79 -0.53
N ARG A 88 -8.26 -8.69 -1.17
CA ARG A 88 -7.36 -8.37 -2.30
C ARG A 88 -7.23 -9.54 -3.28
N TYR A 89 -6.75 -9.26 -4.48
CA TYR A 89 -6.25 -10.28 -5.41
C TYR A 89 -4.75 -10.05 -5.58
N ALA A 90 -3.96 -11.12 -5.48
CA ALA A 90 -2.53 -11.08 -5.75
C ALA A 90 -2.16 -12.32 -6.54
N LEU A 91 -1.21 -12.18 -7.46
CA LEU A 91 -0.66 -13.34 -8.16
C LEU A 91 -0.07 -14.32 -7.14
N PRO A 92 -0.14 -15.65 -7.39
CA PRO A 92 0.25 -16.66 -6.41
C PRO A 92 1.61 -16.42 -5.74
N GLY A 93 2.64 -16.06 -6.54
CA GLY A 93 3.98 -15.79 -6.00
C GLY A 93 4.10 -14.52 -5.15
N VAL A 94 3.22 -13.54 -5.36
CA VAL A 94 3.17 -12.32 -4.53
C VAL A 94 2.45 -12.61 -3.21
N MET A 95 1.40 -13.43 -3.24
CA MET A 95 0.68 -13.80 -2.01
C MET A 95 1.60 -14.59 -1.06
N GLU A 96 2.37 -15.55 -1.59
CA GLU A 96 3.35 -16.32 -0.82
C GLU A 96 4.43 -15.41 -0.20
N ALA A 97 4.94 -14.43 -0.95
CA ALA A 97 5.88 -13.45 -0.42
C ALA A 97 5.27 -12.60 0.71
N ILE A 98 4.02 -12.16 0.57
CA ILE A 98 3.31 -11.37 1.59
C ILE A 98 3.13 -12.18 2.88
N ASP A 99 2.73 -13.45 2.76
CA ASP A 99 2.52 -14.32 3.91
C ASP A 99 3.85 -14.62 4.63
N ASN A 100 4.92 -14.89 3.88
CA ASN A 100 6.26 -15.06 4.45
C ASN A 100 6.76 -13.81 5.21
N VAL A 101 6.52 -12.62 4.66
CA VAL A 101 6.89 -11.35 5.32
C VAL A 101 6.10 -11.14 6.61
N LYS A 102 4.81 -11.48 6.63
CA LYS A 102 3.98 -11.40 7.84
C LYS A 102 4.49 -12.34 8.93
N ASP A 103 4.80 -13.58 8.57
CA ASP A 103 5.28 -14.59 9.51
C ASP A 103 6.63 -14.19 10.13
N GLU A 104 7.53 -13.65 9.31
CA GLU A 104 8.82 -13.14 9.77
C GLU A 104 8.64 -11.95 10.72
N LYS A 105 7.76 -11.00 10.38
CA LYS A 105 7.45 -9.85 11.26
C LYS A 105 6.89 -10.32 12.61
N LEU A 106 6.00 -11.31 12.60
CA LEU A 106 5.39 -11.87 13.81
C LEU A 106 6.43 -12.57 14.70
N ARG A 107 7.36 -13.32 14.09
CA ARG A 107 8.50 -13.93 14.79
C ARG A 107 9.38 -12.87 15.44
N GLN A 108 9.77 -11.84 14.71
CA GLN A 108 10.60 -10.75 15.22
C GLN A 108 9.95 -10.03 16.41
N LEU A 109 8.63 -9.79 16.36
CA LEU A 109 7.89 -9.20 17.48
C LEU A 109 7.91 -10.12 18.70
N SER A 110 7.61 -11.42 18.53
CA SER A 110 7.62 -12.39 19.63
C SER A 110 9.00 -12.54 20.27
N GLU A 111 10.07 -12.53 19.47
CA GLU A 111 11.44 -12.60 19.97
C GLU A 111 11.84 -11.34 20.73
N LYS A 112 11.42 -10.17 20.24
CA LYS A 112 11.64 -8.89 20.91
C LYS A 112 10.98 -8.89 22.29
N GLU A 113 9.72 -9.28 22.39
CA GLU A 113 9.00 -9.40 23.67
C GLU A 113 9.68 -10.40 24.62
N ARG A 114 10.15 -11.55 24.09
CA ARG A 114 10.84 -12.57 24.89
C ARG A 114 12.18 -12.06 25.42
N LYS A 115 12.95 -11.35 24.58
CA LYS A 115 14.21 -10.71 24.98
C LYS A 115 13.94 -9.65 26.05
N GLU A 116 12.98 -8.75 25.84
CA GLU A 116 12.60 -7.71 26.81
C GLU A 116 12.16 -8.28 28.17
N GLY A 117 11.34 -9.34 28.17
CA GLY A 117 10.96 -10.05 29.40
C GLY A 117 12.16 -10.66 30.13
N ARG A 118 13.09 -11.28 29.37
CA ARG A 118 14.32 -11.88 29.92
C ARG A 118 15.26 -10.82 30.49
N THR A 119 15.35 -9.63 29.89
CA THR A 119 16.12 -8.51 30.43
C THR A 119 15.52 -8.03 31.75
N LYS A 120 14.18 -7.89 31.84
CA LYS A 120 13.48 -7.46 33.07
C LYS A 120 13.69 -8.46 34.23
N LEU A 121 13.64 -9.76 33.95
CA LEU A 121 13.92 -10.84 34.92
C LEU A 121 15.38 -10.85 35.38
N ARG A 122 16.33 -10.63 34.48
CA ARG A 122 17.77 -10.59 34.79
C ARG A 122 18.14 -9.39 35.66
N HIS A 123 17.48 -8.24 35.45
CA HIS A 123 17.62 -7.08 36.34
C HIS A 123 17.06 -7.37 37.74
N LYS A 124 15.92 -8.07 37.87
CA LYS A 124 15.40 -8.53 39.18
C LYS A 124 16.29 -9.60 39.84
N SER A 125 16.80 -10.57 39.10
CA SER A 125 17.59 -11.68 39.69
C SER A 125 18.99 -11.26 40.12
N ASN A 126 19.62 -10.31 39.42
CA ASN A 126 20.91 -9.78 39.84
C ASN A 126 20.82 -8.93 41.12
N ILE A 127 19.62 -8.41 41.45
CA ILE A 127 19.36 -7.73 42.72
C ILE A 127 19.21 -8.75 43.88
N VAL A 128 18.79 -9.99 43.59
CA VAL A 128 18.41 -10.99 44.62
C VAL A 128 19.49 -12.07 44.85
N LYS A 129 20.43 -12.27 43.92
CA LYS A 129 21.38 -13.41 43.96
C LYS A 129 22.68 -13.23 44.77
N ASP A 130 22.89 -12.13 45.47
CA ASP A 130 24.06 -11.98 46.37
C ASP A 130 23.68 -11.99 47.86
N PRO A 131 23.32 -13.15 48.46
CA PRO A 131 23.14 -13.25 49.90
C PRO A 131 24.46 -13.18 50.70
N LYS A 132 25.63 -13.18 50.04
CA LYS A 132 26.95 -13.00 50.68
C LYS A 132 27.55 -11.58 50.55
N ALA A 133 26.98 -10.70 49.74
CA ALA A 133 27.44 -9.30 49.66
C ALA A 133 26.95 -8.44 50.85
N VAL A 134 26.03 -8.97 51.66
CA VAL A 134 25.44 -8.30 52.82
C VAL A 134 26.36 -8.33 54.06
N LEU A 135 27.39 -9.19 54.09
CA LEU A 135 28.25 -9.37 55.27
C LEU A 135 29.65 -8.74 55.19
N HIS A 136 30.05 -8.15 54.05
CA HIS A 136 31.29 -7.35 53.95
C HIS A 136 30.98 -5.98 53.33
N GLY A 137 30.34 -5.15 54.15
CA GLY A 137 29.65 -3.91 53.78
C GLY A 137 30.51 -2.72 53.35
N ARG A 138 31.33 -2.86 52.30
CA ARG A 138 31.93 -1.65 51.67
C ARG A 138 32.13 -1.71 50.17
N LYS A 139 32.31 -2.89 49.56
CA LYS A 139 32.64 -3.00 48.13
C LYS A 139 31.42 -3.13 47.19
N GLY A 140 30.32 -3.72 47.64
CA GLY A 140 29.11 -3.93 46.81
C GLY A 140 28.36 -2.63 46.46
N GLY A 141 28.31 -1.68 47.38
CA GLY A 141 27.66 -0.38 47.15
C GLY A 141 28.38 0.48 46.11
N LEU A 142 29.72 0.43 46.08
CA LEU A 142 30.54 1.14 45.09
C LEU A 142 30.33 0.60 43.67
N VAL A 143 30.25 -0.72 43.50
CA VAL A 143 30.01 -1.35 42.19
C VAL A 143 28.59 -1.08 41.70
N ALA A 144 27.59 -1.11 42.58
CA ALA A 144 26.22 -0.77 42.22
C ALA A 144 26.07 0.71 41.85
N GLN A 145 26.72 1.63 42.59
CA GLN A 145 26.72 3.05 42.26
C GLN A 145 27.44 3.35 40.94
N GLU A 146 28.56 2.68 40.66
CA GLU A 146 29.27 2.86 39.39
C GLU A 146 28.45 2.34 38.19
N ASN A 147 27.75 1.21 38.33
CA ASN A 147 26.85 0.69 37.30
C ASN A 147 25.66 1.64 37.02
N ILE A 148 25.06 2.22 38.06
CA ILE A 148 23.98 3.21 37.92
C ILE A 148 24.52 4.48 37.24
N ARG A 149 25.71 4.95 37.65
CA ARG A 149 26.38 6.12 37.06
C ARG A 149 26.69 5.90 35.58
N GLN A 150 27.19 4.72 35.22
CA GLN A 150 27.49 4.39 33.84
C GLN A 150 26.21 4.27 33.00
N THR A 151 25.16 3.63 33.53
CA THR A 151 23.86 3.52 32.86
C THR A 151 23.24 4.90 32.63
N ARG A 152 23.37 5.82 33.59
CA ARG A 152 22.92 7.21 33.44
C ARG A 152 23.67 7.94 32.33
N LYS A 153 25.01 7.82 32.26
CA LYS A 153 25.81 8.40 31.18
C LYS A 153 25.43 7.83 29.81
N ASP A 154 25.17 6.53 29.73
CA ASP A 154 24.76 5.89 28.49
C ASP A 154 23.33 6.30 28.07
N LEU A 155 22.45 6.61 29.04
CA LEU A 155 21.13 7.18 28.78
C LEU A 155 21.23 8.62 28.28
N GLU A 156 22.03 9.47 28.92
CA GLU A 156 22.28 10.86 28.52
C GLU A 156 22.85 10.94 27.08
N ARG A 157 23.75 10.02 26.70
CA ARG A 157 24.24 9.92 25.31
C ARG A 157 23.13 9.56 24.33
N LYS A 158 22.27 8.61 24.68
CA LYS A 158 21.14 8.21 23.84
C LYS A 158 20.13 9.34 23.68
N GLU A 159 19.85 10.09 24.74
CA GLU A 159 18.99 11.27 24.69
C GLU A 159 19.56 12.34 23.74
N SER A 160 20.88 12.60 23.81
CA SER A 160 21.55 13.49 22.86
C SER A 160 21.41 13.01 21.42
N GLN A 161 21.63 11.71 21.17
CA GLN A 161 21.51 11.14 19.83
C GLN A 161 20.08 11.24 19.29
N VAL A 162 19.07 10.97 20.11
CA VAL A 162 17.66 11.12 19.73
C VAL A 162 17.31 12.58 19.45
N CYS A 163 17.87 13.54 20.21
CA CYS A 163 17.70 14.96 19.95
C CYS A 163 18.28 15.38 18.59
N ASP A 164 19.47 14.89 18.24
CA ASP A 164 20.10 15.20 16.95
C ASP A 164 19.34 14.57 15.77
N GLN A 165 18.87 13.33 15.92
CA GLN A 165 17.96 12.71 14.95
C GLN A 165 16.66 13.51 14.79
N GLY A 166 16.12 14.05 15.87
CA GLY A 166 14.95 14.91 15.82
C GLY A 166 15.17 16.18 14.99
N LYS A 167 16.35 16.82 15.12
CA LYS A 167 16.73 17.99 14.32
C LYS A 167 16.81 17.66 12.83
N GLU A 168 17.44 16.54 12.49
CA GLU A 168 17.54 16.06 11.10
C GLU A 168 16.16 15.78 10.50
N ILE A 169 15.25 15.16 11.26
CA ILE A 169 13.85 14.95 10.84
C ILE A 169 13.14 16.28 10.60
N THR A 170 13.34 17.29 11.46
CA THR A 170 12.72 18.60 11.26
C THR A 170 13.24 19.32 10.01
N GLU A 171 14.55 19.26 9.74
CA GLU A 171 15.13 19.83 8.51
C GLU A 171 14.60 19.14 7.25
N LEU A 172 14.49 17.81 7.28
CA LEU A 172 13.92 17.06 6.16
C LEU A 172 12.45 17.42 5.95
N ARG A 173 11.68 17.61 7.02
CA ARG A 173 10.28 18.06 6.92
C ARG A 173 10.17 19.42 6.25
N GLU A 174 11.03 20.37 6.59
CA GLU A 174 11.04 21.69 5.96
C GLU A 174 11.39 21.61 4.46
N LYS A 175 12.38 20.78 4.09
CA LYS A 175 12.72 20.54 2.68
C LYS A 175 11.56 19.93 1.89
N VAL A 176 10.84 18.97 2.48
CA VAL A 176 9.66 18.37 1.85
C VAL A 176 8.55 19.40 1.66
N LEU A 177 8.30 20.26 2.66
CA LEU A 177 7.31 21.33 2.53
C LEU A 177 7.67 22.32 1.43
N TYR A 178 8.94 22.67 1.28
CA TYR A 178 9.41 23.53 0.20
C TYR A 178 9.18 22.89 -1.18
N LEU A 179 9.54 21.62 -1.34
CA LEU A 179 9.35 20.91 -2.62
C LEU A 179 7.87 20.71 -2.97
N LEU A 180 7.00 20.52 -1.98
CA LEU A 180 5.55 20.43 -2.23
C LEU A 180 4.99 21.76 -2.73
N ALA A 181 5.38 22.88 -2.11
CA ALA A 181 4.97 24.20 -2.58
C ALA A 181 5.46 24.47 -4.02
N GLU A 182 6.69 24.06 -4.36
CA GLU A 182 7.21 24.17 -5.73
C GLU A 182 6.41 23.33 -6.74
N ILE A 183 5.97 22.13 -6.35
CA ILE A 183 5.11 21.29 -7.20
C ILE A 183 3.75 21.96 -7.42
N ASP A 184 3.13 22.49 -6.37
CA ASP A 184 1.84 23.17 -6.46
C ASP A 184 1.92 24.39 -7.41
N GLU A 185 3.01 25.17 -7.35
CA GLU A 185 3.23 26.30 -8.27
C GLU A 185 3.36 25.85 -9.74
N LEU A 186 4.05 24.73 -10.00
CA LEU A 186 4.19 24.17 -11.35
C LEU A 186 2.88 23.56 -11.88
N GLU A 187 2.04 23.01 -11.00
CA GLU A 187 0.70 22.53 -11.36
C GLU A 187 -0.20 23.71 -11.77
N ASP A 188 -0.19 24.81 -11.01
CA ASP A 188 -0.94 26.04 -11.30
C ASP A 188 -0.49 26.73 -12.60
N GLU A 189 0.79 26.65 -12.96
CA GLU A 189 1.31 27.18 -14.23
C GLU A 189 0.88 26.33 -15.42
N ASN A 190 0.87 25.00 -15.27
CA ASN A 190 0.41 24.09 -16.32
C ASN A 190 -1.10 24.20 -16.57
N GLU A 191 -1.92 24.49 -15.56
CA GLU A 191 -3.37 24.67 -15.73
C GLU A 191 -3.74 25.97 -16.47
N LYS A 192 -2.82 26.95 -16.52
CA LYS A 192 -3.00 28.23 -17.23
C LYS A 192 -2.54 28.22 -18.69
N LEU A 193 -1.91 27.14 -19.16
CA LEU A 193 -1.41 26.94 -20.53
C LEU A 193 -2.38 26.10 -21.36
#